data_AF-A0A813FFF2-F1
#
_entry.id   AF-A0A813FFF2-F1
#
_cell.length_a   1.000
_cell.length_b   1.000
_cell.length_c   1.000
_cell.angle_alpha   90.00
_cell.angle_beta   90.00
_cell.angle_gamma   90.00
#
_symmetry.space_group_name_H-M   'P 1'
#
loop_
_entity.id
_entity.type
_entity.pdbx_description
1 polymer ?
#
loop_
_entity_poly.entity_id
_entity_poly.type
_entity_poly.pdbx_seq_one_letter_code
_entity_poly.pdbx_strand_id
1 'polypeptide(L)'
;ANPIATLSGPSLTTPDCAFAVNGSLSRDPGYPAGQAPALEYNWSCEIYGVNASTWAANLSRMMNASKNASNSSNGSNMSNMSNVTLPEMPNCNWIVRMAQAVREKALQDKLDALQAAEDFRIAELNGTEDTAGPDPLFITPPTLAPWTSLHVEGGVLNFGKYIFKAVVFRKNESEEVRRHGKSSWLVEVTKGAPPPIQITVPWEMLGRVSTQTGLTVAGTSASSLAQVQGGKGCPVPATWAWRWLLVEQRAPSKVLKSLATTTERNDIDITMQVFTSEFSGSLLQPGMSYAYALILTTSTQAMLSLEKMGMTDLTTIAFHGATVVRTIPFLADAPPSGGLVKSVPMVGEAVNTAFTMSTDGWYDDTNGHDLTYAFYRFPLPAGVKLEENITSGGFDVTGNFRVPEIDFSDSQSPSYWVKQRGLMLRPWDKSKAVPGLSMSTGSYYIIGRARDALGGRVGQNSVLSK
;
A
#
# COMPACT_ATOMS: atom_id res chain seq x y z
N ALA A 1 15.39 9.00 -5.06
CA ALA A 1 14.80 8.92 -3.71
C ALA A 1 13.33 8.59 -3.88
N ASN A 2 12.79 7.64 -3.11
CA ASN A 2 11.35 7.39 -3.10
C ASN A 2 10.64 8.66 -2.57
N PRO A 3 9.51 9.06 -3.15
CA PRO A 3 8.78 10.22 -2.65
C PRO A 3 8.33 9.94 -1.21
N ILE A 4 8.61 10.88 -0.31
CA ILE A 4 8.19 10.83 1.10
C ILE A 4 6.66 10.76 1.20
N ALA A 5 5.95 11.32 0.21
CA ALA A 5 4.51 11.32 0.14
C ALA A 5 3.98 10.77 -1.18
N THR A 6 3.07 9.81 -1.04
CA THR A 6 2.24 9.30 -2.14
C THR A 6 0.80 9.59 -1.75
N LEU A 7 0.16 10.45 -2.54
CA LEU A 7 -1.23 10.84 -2.33
C LEU A 7 -2.05 10.36 -3.51
N SER A 8 -3.27 9.90 -3.22
CA SER A 8 -4.24 9.50 -4.22
C SER A 8 -5.59 10.12 -3.88
N GLY A 9 -6.13 10.93 -4.77
CA GLY A 9 -7.50 11.46 -4.68
C GLY A 9 -8.36 10.92 -5.82
N PRO A 10 -9.66 11.28 -5.88
CA PRO A 10 -10.49 10.95 -7.03
C PRO A 10 -9.92 11.61 -8.28
N SER A 11 -9.99 10.93 -9.43
CA SER A 11 -9.66 11.54 -10.72
C SER A 11 -10.84 12.33 -11.32
N LEU A 12 -12.05 12.14 -10.78
CA LEU A 12 -13.30 12.70 -11.29
C LEU A 12 -14.26 12.98 -10.11
N THR A 13 -14.93 14.13 -10.09
CA THR A 13 -15.97 14.48 -9.11
C THR A 13 -17.02 15.42 -9.73
N THR A 14 -18.14 15.67 -9.05
CA THR A 14 -19.12 16.72 -9.43
C THR A 14 -19.02 17.89 -8.45
N PRO A 15 -19.39 19.13 -8.84
CA PRO A 15 -19.23 20.32 -7.99
C PRO A 15 -19.74 20.15 -6.57
N ASP A 16 -20.84 19.44 -6.40
CA ASP A 16 -21.55 19.33 -5.13
C ASP A 16 -21.00 18.25 -4.18
N CYS A 17 -19.97 17.50 -4.58
CA CYS A 17 -19.34 16.51 -3.69
C CYS A 17 -18.08 17.07 -3.03
N ALA A 18 -18.03 16.95 -1.71
CA ALA A 18 -16.75 16.92 -1.01
C ALA A 18 -16.02 15.63 -1.38
N PHE A 19 -14.69 15.67 -1.44
CA PHE A 19 -13.85 14.49 -1.66
C PHE A 19 -12.71 14.47 -0.66
N ALA A 20 -12.22 13.27 -0.37
CA ALA A 20 -11.00 13.02 0.37
C ALA A 20 -9.81 12.70 -0.53
N VAL A 21 -8.63 12.87 0.04
CA VAL A 21 -7.37 12.37 -0.51
C VAL A 21 -6.86 11.29 0.44
N ASN A 22 -6.24 10.25 -0.09
CA ASN A 22 -5.61 9.19 0.68
C ASN A 22 -4.10 9.32 0.61
N GLY A 23 -3.48 9.56 1.77
CA GLY A 23 -2.02 9.59 1.93
C GLY A 23 -1.41 8.33 2.53
N SER A 24 -2.17 7.25 2.72
CA SER A 24 -1.70 6.04 3.42
C SER A 24 -0.53 5.33 2.72
N LEU A 25 -0.31 5.59 1.43
CA LEU A 25 0.81 5.06 0.65
C LEU A 25 2.11 5.90 0.82
N SER A 26 2.05 7.00 1.56
CA SER A 26 3.22 7.81 1.88
C SER A 26 4.17 7.01 2.77
N ARG A 27 5.42 6.87 2.32
CA ARG A 27 6.47 6.19 3.08
C ARG A 27 7.69 7.09 3.14
N ASP A 28 8.18 7.33 4.34
CA ASP A 28 9.45 7.99 4.53
C ASP A 28 10.57 6.93 4.60
N PRO A 29 11.41 6.79 3.55
CA PRO A 29 12.49 5.79 3.54
C PRO A 29 13.61 6.07 4.55
N GLY A 30 13.64 7.27 5.17
CA GLY A 30 14.64 7.62 6.17
C GLY A 30 14.29 7.24 7.60
N TYR A 31 13.12 6.63 7.84
CA TYR A 31 12.69 6.20 9.18
C TYR A 31 12.35 4.70 9.19
N PRO A 32 12.72 3.96 10.25
CA PRO A 32 12.29 2.57 10.45
C PRO A 32 10.76 2.44 10.47
N ALA A 33 10.25 1.28 10.03
CA ALA A 33 8.83 0.98 10.13
C ALA A 33 8.33 1.15 11.59
N GLY A 34 7.23 1.89 11.78
CA GLY A 34 6.66 2.19 13.10
C GLY A 34 7.17 3.48 13.77
N GLN A 35 8.15 4.18 13.18
CA GLN A 35 8.54 5.53 13.60
C GLN A 35 8.04 6.53 12.56
N ALA A 36 7.03 7.34 12.91
CA ALA A 36 6.55 8.40 12.06
C ALA A 36 7.27 9.72 12.40
N PRO A 37 8.04 10.32 11.47
CA PRO A 37 8.54 11.67 11.68
C PRO A 37 7.38 12.66 11.78
N ALA A 38 7.64 13.81 12.42
CA ALA A 38 6.76 14.97 12.32
C ALA A 38 6.82 15.50 10.87
N LEU A 39 5.88 15.04 10.05
CA LEU A 39 5.69 15.51 8.67
C LEU A 39 4.83 16.77 8.67
N GLU A 40 5.27 17.77 7.90
CA GLU A 40 4.48 18.95 7.56
C GLU A 40 4.02 18.84 6.09
N TYR A 41 2.80 19.32 5.84
CA TYR A 41 2.15 19.24 4.54
C TYR A 41 1.77 20.64 4.06
N ASN A 42 2.18 21.00 2.86
CA ASN A 42 1.75 22.20 2.17
C ASN A 42 0.96 21.82 0.91
N TRP A 43 -0.18 22.45 0.68
CA TRP A 43 -1.12 22.07 -0.36
C TRP A 43 -1.46 23.25 -1.25
N SER A 44 -1.68 22.97 -2.52
CA SER A 44 -2.19 23.94 -3.49
C SER A 44 -3.04 23.23 -4.52
N CYS A 45 -3.92 23.99 -5.17
CA CYS A 45 -4.70 23.53 -6.32
C CYS A 45 -4.73 24.67 -7.35
N GLU A 46 -4.63 24.31 -8.62
CA GLU A 46 -4.70 25.24 -9.74
C GLU A 46 -5.56 24.64 -10.87
N ILE A 47 -6.20 25.50 -11.66
CA ILE A 47 -6.95 25.06 -12.84
C ILE A 47 -5.95 24.55 -13.88
N TYR A 48 -6.08 23.28 -14.26
CA TYR A 48 -5.22 22.64 -15.24
C TYR A 48 -5.42 23.27 -16.63
N GLY A 49 -4.32 23.59 -17.31
CA GLY A 49 -4.33 24.18 -18.65
C GLY A 49 -4.52 25.70 -18.69
N VAL A 50 -4.77 26.35 -17.56
CA VAL A 50 -4.74 27.82 -17.47
C VAL A 50 -3.33 28.23 -17.06
N ASN A 51 -2.52 28.70 -18.01
CA ASN A 51 -1.21 29.24 -17.69
C ASN A 51 -1.39 30.49 -16.81
N ALA A 52 -0.86 30.45 -15.58
CA ALA A 52 -0.99 31.53 -14.60
C ALA A 52 -0.57 32.90 -15.18
N SER A 53 0.42 32.91 -16.08
CA SER A 53 0.85 34.13 -16.77
C SER A 53 -0.19 34.68 -17.76
N THR A 54 -0.92 33.80 -18.47
CA THR A 54 -1.97 34.18 -19.42
C THR A 54 -3.20 34.71 -18.68
N TRP A 55 -3.54 34.10 -17.53
CA TRP A 55 -4.61 34.61 -16.69
C TRP A 55 -4.26 35.96 -16.06
N ALA A 56 -3.06 36.10 -15.50
CA ALA A 56 -2.59 37.37 -14.94
C ALA A 56 -2.60 38.48 -15.99
N ALA A 57 -2.17 38.18 -17.22
CA ALA A 57 -2.23 39.13 -18.35
C ALA A 57 -3.68 39.51 -18.70
N ASN A 58 -4.61 38.56 -18.70
CA ASN A 58 -6.03 38.84 -18.98
C ASN A 58 -6.68 39.65 -17.86
N LEU A 59 -6.37 39.36 -16.59
CA LEU A 59 -6.85 40.16 -15.46
C LEU A 59 -6.30 41.59 -15.51
N SER A 60 -5.01 41.77 -15.82
CA SER A 60 -4.42 43.10 -16.02
C SER A 60 -5.09 43.86 -17.17
N ARG A 61 -5.42 43.18 -18.29
CA ARG A 61 -6.17 43.79 -19.40
C ARG A 61 -7.58 44.21 -18.97
N MET A 62 -8.30 43.38 -18.22
CA MET A 62 -9.65 43.70 -17.72
C MET A 62 -9.63 44.86 -16.72
N MET A 63 -8.68 44.88 -15.79
CA MET A 63 -8.53 45.98 -14.84
C MET A 63 -8.12 47.29 -15.53
N ASN A 64 -7.28 47.23 -16.56
CA ASN A 64 -6.93 48.40 -17.37
C ASN A 64 -8.11 48.87 -18.24
N ALA A 65 -8.91 47.96 -18.79
CA ALA A 65 -10.14 48.32 -19.53
C ALA A 65 -11.18 49.00 -18.62
N SER A 66 -11.34 48.52 -17.38
CA SER A 66 -12.19 49.17 -16.37
C SER A 66 -11.70 50.58 -16.01
N LYS A 67 -10.40 50.76 -15.77
CA LYS A 67 -9.79 52.07 -15.52
C LYS A 67 -9.92 53.04 -16.71
N ASN A 68 -9.86 52.53 -17.93
CA ASN A 68 -10.04 53.35 -19.13
C ASN A 68 -11.51 53.71 -19.36
N ALA A 69 -12.45 52.82 -19.01
CA ALA A 69 -13.88 53.12 -19.05
C ALA A 69 -14.28 54.18 -18.02
N SER A 70 -13.68 54.20 -16.82
CA SER A 70 -13.92 55.25 -15.82
C SER A 70 -13.40 56.64 -16.25
N ASN A 71 -12.33 56.68 -17.04
CA ASN A 71 -11.74 57.94 -17.53
C ASN A 71 -12.40 58.48 -18.81
N SER A 72 -13.31 57.72 -19.43
CA SER A 72 -14.07 58.13 -20.63
C SER A 72 -15.41 58.84 -20.30
N SER A 73 -15.58 59.34 -19.08
CA SER A 73 -16.77 60.07 -18.66
C SER A 73 -16.69 61.56 -18.99
N ASN A 74 -16.79 61.89 -20.28
CA ASN A 74 -17.25 63.21 -20.70
C ASN A 74 -18.68 63.06 -21.22
N GLY A 75 -19.65 63.44 -20.38
CA GLY A 75 -20.99 63.84 -20.80
C GLY A 75 -21.96 62.75 -21.29
N SER A 76 -22.94 62.46 -20.44
CA SER A 76 -24.32 61.99 -20.74
C SER A 76 -24.57 60.49 -21.03
N ASN A 77 -25.43 59.92 -20.18
CA ASN A 77 -26.21 58.68 -20.30
C ASN A 77 -25.48 57.33 -20.29
N MET A 78 -25.10 56.85 -19.10
CA MET A 78 -25.01 55.40 -18.83
C MET A 78 -25.53 55.08 -17.41
N SER A 79 -26.83 54.83 -17.31
CA SER A 79 -27.51 54.31 -16.11
C SER A 79 -27.74 52.79 -16.18
N ASN A 80 -26.87 52.02 -16.86
CA ASN A 80 -27.11 50.58 -17.07
C ASN A 80 -25.87 49.66 -17.02
N MET A 81 -24.79 50.05 -16.34
CA MET A 81 -23.65 49.16 -16.07
C MET A 81 -23.37 49.02 -14.57
N SER A 82 -24.38 48.64 -13.81
CA SER A 82 -24.21 48.11 -12.45
C SER A 82 -24.49 46.61 -12.49
N ASN A 83 -23.42 45.82 -12.60
CA ASN A 83 -23.28 44.39 -12.26
C ASN A 83 -22.43 43.62 -13.30
N VAL A 84 -21.16 44.01 -13.45
CA VAL A 84 -20.14 43.05 -13.91
C VAL A 84 -19.57 42.42 -12.65
N THR A 85 -20.18 41.32 -12.20
CA THR A 85 -19.58 40.44 -11.20
C THR A 85 -18.36 39.79 -11.85
N LEU A 86 -17.17 40.12 -11.36
CA LEU A 86 -15.97 39.37 -11.70
C LEU A 86 -16.24 37.90 -11.34
N PRO A 87 -15.89 36.92 -12.20
CA PRO A 87 -15.90 35.53 -11.77
C PRO A 87 -14.93 35.44 -10.59
N GLU A 88 -15.46 35.20 -9.39
CA GLU A 88 -14.62 34.91 -8.23
C GLU A 88 -13.69 33.77 -8.63
N MET A 89 -12.39 33.94 -8.38
CA MET A 89 -11.49 32.80 -8.41
C MET A 89 -12.12 31.73 -7.51
N PRO A 90 -12.20 30.46 -7.95
CA PRO A 90 -12.37 29.37 -7.01
C PRO A 90 -11.14 29.39 -6.11
N ASN A 91 -11.23 30.14 -5.02
CA ASN A 91 -10.16 30.32 -4.08
C ASN A 91 -10.02 28.97 -3.40
N CYS A 92 -9.02 28.19 -3.82
CA CYS A 92 -8.62 26.96 -3.13
C CYS A 92 -7.97 27.27 -1.75
N ASN A 93 -8.17 28.47 -1.22
CA ASN A 93 -7.76 28.95 0.09
C ASN A 93 -8.63 28.36 1.20
N TRP A 94 -8.58 27.04 1.37
CA TRP A 94 -9.27 26.35 2.47
C TRP A 94 -8.37 25.25 3.05
N ILE A 95 -7.18 25.60 3.54
CA ILE A 95 -6.23 24.61 4.08
C ILE A 95 -5.53 25.16 5.32
N VAL A 96 -6.22 25.11 6.48
CA VAL A 96 -5.55 25.17 7.80
C VAL A 96 -6.22 24.29 8.87
N ARG A 97 -7.49 23.89 8.74
CA ARG A 97 -8.18 23.12 9.82
C ARG A 97 -7.74 21.66 9.97
N MET A 98 -6.95 21.13 9.06
CA MET A 98 -6.67 19.68 8.99
C MET A 98 -5.57 19.15 9.90
N ALA A 99 -4.55 19.96 10.23
CA ALA A 99 -3.46 19.50 11.09
C ALA A 99 -3.88 19.29 12.55
N GLN A 100 -4.94 19.98 12.99
CA GLN A 100 -5.52 19.82 14.33
C GLN A 100 -6.35 18.53 14.45
N ALA A 101 -7.21 18.24 13.47
CA ALA A 101 -8.07 17.06 13.51
C ALA A 101 -7.29 15.73 13.50
N VAL A 102 -6.20 15.64 12.74
CA VAL A 102 -5.32 14.45 12.73
C VAL A 102 -4.59 14.30 14.07
N ARG A 103 -4.16 15.41 14.68
CA ARG A 103 -3.54 15.40 16.01
C ARG A 103 -4.54 15.00 17.09
N GLU A 104 -5.79 15.48 17.02
CA GLU A 104 -6.86 15.15 17.96
C GLU A 104 -7.26 13.68 17.86
N LYS A 105 -7.41 13.13 16.64
CA LYS A 105 -7.69 11.70 16.47
C LYS A 105 -6.55 10.80 16.97
N ALA A 106 -5.29 11.13 16.65
CA ALA A 106 -4.14 10.38 17.16
C ALA A 106 -4.00 10.47 18.70
N LEU A 107 -4.41 11.60 19.30
CA LEU A 107 -4.51 11.74 20.76
C LEU A 107 -5.64 10.90 21.34
N GLN A 108 -6.79 10.85 20.67
CA GLN A 108 -7.94 10.04 21.09
C GLN A 108 -7.64 8.54 21.00
N ASP A 109 -7.09 8.06 19.88
CA ASP A 109 -6.71 6.66 19.71
C ASP A 109 -5.68 6.22 20.78
N LYS A 110 -4.76 7.13 21.13
CA LYS A 110 -3.78 6.91 22.21
C LYS A 110 -4.44 6.90 23.59
N LEU A 111 -5.44 7.75 23.82
CA LEU A 111 -6.21 7.77 25.06
C LEU A 111 -7.02 6.47 25.23
N ASP A 112 -7.68 6.01 24.17
CA ASP A 112 -8.47 4.78 24.17
C ASP A 112 -7.59 3.54 24.42
N ALA A 113 -6.38 3.50 23.82
CA ALA A 113 -5.42 2.43 24.08
C ALA A 113 -4.89 2.43 25.52
N LEU A 114 -4.66 3.61 26.11
CA LEU A 114 -4.28 3.73 27.53
C LEU A 114 -5.43 3.33 28.45
N GLN A 115 -6.66 3.69 28.11
CA GLN A 115 -7.85 3.31 28.85
C GLN A 115 -8.04 1.78 28.85
N ALA A 116 -7.92 1.14 27.69
CA ALA A 116 -8.01 -0.32 27.57
C ALA A 116 -6.91 -1.06 28.35
N ALA A 117 -5.68 -0.52 28.37
CA ALA A 117 -4.59 -1.08 29.18
C ALA A 117 -4.85 -0.94 30.69
N GLU A 118 -5.44 0.18 31.12
CA GLU A 118 -5.82 0.40 32.52
C GLU A 118 -6.99 -0.49 32.94
N ASP A 119 -8.01 -0.64 32.09
CA ASP A 119 -9.15 -1.54 32.34
C ASP A 119 -8.68 -3.00 32.49
N PHE A 120 -7.71 -3.42 31.67
CA PHE A 120 -7.07 -4.74 31.80
C PHE A 120 -6.31 -4.89 33.12
N ARG A 121 -5.55 -3.88 33.53
CA ARG A 121 -4.82 -3.86 34.80
C ARG A 121 -5.77 -3.92 36.01
N ILE A 122 -6.90 -3.22 35.93
CA ILE A 122 -7.95 -3.26 36.97
C ILE A 122 -8.61 -4.63 37.03
N ALA A 123 -8.88 -5.27 35.88
CA ALA A 123 -9.41 -6.63 35.83
C ALA A 123 -8.44 -7.67 36.45
N GLU A 124 -7.13 -7.51 36.23
CA GLU A 124 -6.09 -8.36 36.83
C GLU A 124 -6.01 -8.16 38.37
N LEU A 125 -6.09 -6.91 38.83
CA LEU A 125 -6.05 -6.60 40.27
C LEU A 125 -7.32 -7.00 41.04
N ASN A 126 -8.46 -7.06 40.36
CA ASN A 126 -9.73 -7.43 40.97
C ASN A 126 -9.97 -8.94 41.08
N GLY A 127 -8.95 -9.76 40.78
CA GLY A 127 -8.86 -11.13 41.28
C GLY A 127 -10.14 -11.94 41.13
N THR A 128 -10.53 -12.24 39.90
CA THR A 128 -11.40 -13.40 39.68
C THR A 128 -10.52 -14.64 39.83
N GLU A 129 -10.44 -15.15 41.06
CA GLU A 129 -10.06 -16.53 41.33
C GLU A 129 -11.06 -17.45 40.63
N ASP A 130 -10.82 -17.75 39.37
CA ASP A 130 -11.43 -18.93 38.75
C ASP A 130 -10.33 -19.77 38.11
N THR A 131 -10.18 -20.96 38.67
CA THR A 131 -9.14 -21.93 38.41
C THR A 131 -9.35 -22.61 37.06
N ALA A 132 -8.85 -22.02 35.99
CA ALA A 132 -8.54 -22.72 34.75
C ALA A 132 -7.32 -22.05 34.11
N GLY A 133 -6.18 -22.76 34.10
CA GLY A 133 -4.92 -22.24 33.58
C GLY A 133 -5.05 -21.79 32.12
N PRO A 134 -4.60 -20.58 31.76
CA PRO A 134 -4.64 -20.15 30.38
C PRO A 134 -3.49 -20.77 29.58
N ASP A 135 -3.81 -21.19 28.35
CA ASP A 135 -2.84 -21.51 27.31
C ASP A 135 -1.84 -20.36 27.12
N PRO A 136 -0.59 -20.66 26.71
CA PRO A 136 0.41 -19.63 26.44
C PRO A 136 -0.09 -18.67 25.37
N LEU A 137 -0.34 -17.43 25.78
CA LEU A 137 -0.63 -16.29 24.92
C LEU A 137 0.48 -16.15 23.88
N PHE A 138 0.15 -16.50 22.64
CA PHE A 138 0.90 -16.06 21.47
C PHE A 138 0.82 -14.53 21.42
N ILE A 139 1.92 -13.87 21.74
CA ILE A 139 2.12 -12.45 21.44
C ILE A 139 2.11 -12.34 19.92
N THR A 140 0.96 -12.03 19.34
CA THR A 140 0.89 -11.54 17.96
C THR A 140 1.77 -10.29 17.88
N PRO A 141 2.71 -10.21 16.92
CA PRO A 141 3.51 -9.01 16.75
C PRO A 141 2.59 -7.80 16.58
N PRO A 142 2.99 -6.61 17.06
CA PRO A 142 2.16 -5.42 16.96
C PRO A 142 1.75 -5.24 15.50
N THR A 143 0.44 -5.29 15.25
CA THR A 143 -0.15 -4.81 14.01
C THR A 143 0.41 -3.42 13.77
N LEU A 144 1.17 -3.26 12.68
CA LEU A 144 1.72 -1.98 12.24
C LEU A 144 0.62 -0.94 12.38
N ALA A 145 0.80 0.04 13.27
CA ALA A 145 -0.14 1.14 13.42
C ALA A 145 -0.39 1.70 12.01
N PRO A 146 -1.66 1.72 11.53
CA PRO A 146 -1.94 2.20 10.20
C PRO A 146 -1.40 3.63 10.09
N TRP A 147 -0.49 3.85 9.15
CA TRP A 147 0.00 5.18 8.82
C TRP A 147 -1.21 6.10 8.71
N THR A 148 -1.20 7.19 9.47
CA THR A 148 -2.34 8.10 9.63
C THR A 148 -2.87 8.49 8.25
N SER A 149 -4.10 8.07 7.95
CA SER A 149 -4.78 8.50 6.73
C SER A 149 -5.01 10.01 6.83
N LEU A 150 -4.42 10.75 5.91
CA LEU A 150 -4.62 12.20 5.84
C LEU A 150 -5.88 12.49 5.04
N HIS A 151 -6.98 12.81 5.71
CA HIS A 151 -8.27 13.09 5.08
C HIS A 151 -8.42 14.57 4.72
N VAL A 152 -8.26 14.92 3.44
CA VAL A 152 -8.46 16.30 2.94
C VAL A 152 -9.86 16.47 2.39
N GLU A 153 -10.76 17.17 3.08
CA GLU A 153 -12.07 17.51 2.51
C GLU A 153 -11.98 18.72 1.59
N GLY A 154 -12.15 18.49 0.29
CA GLY A 154 -12.36 19.55 -0.68
C GLY A 154 -13.76 20.17 -0.54
N GLY A 155 -13.85 21.49 -0.65
CA GLY A 155 -15.13 22.19 -0.81
C GLY A 155 -15.72 22.03 -2.22
N VAL A 156 -16.86 22.69 -2.47
CA VAL A 156 -17.53 22.72 -3.79
C VAL A 156 -16.58 23.33 -4.83
N LEU A 157 -16.25 22.57 -5.88
CA LEU A 157 -15.42 23.03 -7.00
C LEU A 157 -16.29 23.40 -8.20
N ASN A 158 -15.94 24.45 -8.93
CA ASN A 158 -16.60 24.73 -10.21
C ASN A 158 -16.24 23.67 -11.26
N PHE A 159 -17.01 23.60 -12.34
CA PHE A 159 -16.68 22.72 -13.46
C PHE A 159 -15.30 23.07 -14.05
N GLY A 160 -14.49 22.05 -14.33
CA GLY A 160 -13.16 22.24 -14.88
C GLY A 160 -12.19 21.13 -14.53
N LYS A 161 -10.94 21.27 -14.97
CA LYS A 161 -9.85 20.37 -14.60
C LYS A 161 -8.95 21.08 -13.59
N TYR A 162 -8.58 20.39 -12.53
CA TYR A 162 -7.81 20.91 -11.42
C TYR A 162 -6.61 20.01 -11.20
N ILE A 163 -5.43 20.58 -11.01
CA ILE A 163 -4.27 19.83 -10.52
C ILE A 163 -4.01 20.22 -9.07
N PHE A 164 -4.10 19.24 -8.20
CA PHE A 164 -3.76 19.38 -6.80
C PHE A 164 -2.29 19.00 -6.62
N LYS A 165 -1.59 19.74 -5.77
CA LYS A 165 -0.19 19.52 -5.45
C LYS A 165 -0.06 19.52 -3.94
N ALA A 166 0.59 18.50 -3.41
CA ALA A 166 1.04 18.48 -2.03
C ALA A 166 2.56 18.40 -1.98
N VAL A 167 3.12 19.14 -1.06
CA VAL A 167 4.54 19.10 -0.70
C VAL A 167 4.61 18.63 0.75
N VAL A 168 5.32 17.53 0.97
CA VAL A 168 5.49 16.91 2.27
C VAL A 168 6.97 16.95 2.62
N PHE A 169 7.28 17.42 3.81
CA PHE A 169 8.64 17.58 4.27
C PHE A 169 8.74 17.35 5.77
N ARG A 170 9.93 16.98 6.25
CA ARG A 170 10.15 16.84 7.70
C ARG A 170 10.29 18.23 8.31
N LYS A 171 9.74 18.42 9.51
CA LYS A 171 9.76 19.72 10.22
C LYS A 171 11.15 20.36 10.35
N ASN A 172 12.21 19.54 10.43
CA ASN A 172 13.59 19.98 10.64
C ASN A 172 14.47 19.93 9.38
N GLU A 173 13.90 19.71 8.20
CA GLU A 173 14.65 19.69 6.95
C GLU A 173 14.87 21.09 6.37
N SER A 174 16.04 21.30 5.75
CA SER A 174 16.33 22.54 5.02
C SER A 174 15.38 22.73 3.83
N GLU A 175 15.13 23.99 3.46
CA GLU A 175 14.34 24.39 2.29
C GLU A 175 14.71 23.65 0.99
N GLU A 176 15.98 23.28 0.83
CA GLU A 176 16.48 22.55 -0.33
C GLU A 176 15.96 21.10 -0.36
N VAL A 177 15.89 20.45 0.80
CA VAL A 177 15.36 19.08 0.94
C VAL A 177 13.84 19.06 0.80
N ARG A 178 13.13 20.12 1.22
CA ARG A 178 11.66 20.28 1.09
C ARG A 178 11.15 20.13 -0.35
N ARG A 179 12.02 20.23 -1.36
CA ARG A 179 11.63 20.10 -2.77
C ARG A 179 11.35 18.65 -3.22
N HIS A 180 11.74 17.64 -2.45
CA HIS A 180 11.74 16.24 -2.89
C HIS A 180 10.43 15.48 -2.60
N GLY A 181 9.65 15.88 -1.59
CA GLY A 181 8.39 15.22 -1.24
C GLY A 181 7.19 15.82 -1.96
N LYS A 182 7.17 15.80 -3.30
CA LYS A 182 6.04 16.36 -4.07
C LYS A 182 5.15 15.26 -4.62
N SER A 183 3.84 15.40 -4.41
CA SER A 183 2.83 14.61 -5.10
C SER A 183 1.86 15.55 -5.80
N SER A 184 1.38 15.17 -6.97
CA SER A 184 0.35 15.92 -7.67
C SER A 184 -0.61 14.97 -8.38
N TRP A 185 -1.89 15.30 -8.39
CA TRP A 185 -2.90 14.54 -9.12
C TRP A 185 -3.92 15.47 -9.79
N LEU A 186 -4.52 14.98 -10.87
CA LEU A 186 -5.51 15.70 -11.66
C LEU A 186 -6.92 15.26 -11.24
N VAL A 187 -7.81 16.22 -11.05
CA VAL A 187 -9.24 16.02 -10.79
C VAL A 187 -10.04 16.75 -11.87
N GLU A 188 -10.91 16.03 -12.55
CA GLU A 188 -11.89 16.61 -13.45
C GLU A 188 -13.24 16.77 -12.73
N VAL A 189 -13.81 17.98 -12.79
CA VAL A 189 -15.08 18.32 -12.16
C VAL A 189 -16.12 18.49 -13.26
N THR A 190 -17.04 17.53 -13.38
CA THR A 190 -18.06 17.51 -14.43
C THR A 190 -19.44 17.21 -13.88
N LYS A 191 -20.46 17.66 -14.61
CA LYS A 191 -21.85 17.43 -14.22
C LYS A 191 -22.18 15.95 -14.38
N GLY A 192 -22.70 15.34 -13.32
CA GLY A 192 -23.10 13.93 -13.34
C GLY A 192 -21.93 12.94 -13.18
N ALA A 193 -20.74 13.44 -12.84
CA ALA A 193 -19.67 12.57 -12.33
C ALA A 193 -20.14 11.80 -11.09
N PRO A 194 -19.63 10.58 -10.88
CA PRO A 194 -19.91 9.85 -9.65
C PRO A 194 -19.39 10.58 -8.41
N PRO A 195 -19.96 10.35 -7.22
CA PRO A 195 -19.35 10.72 -5.97
C PRO A 195 -17.91 10.17 -5.92
N PRO A 196 -17.01 10.87 -5.23
CA PRO A 196 -15.62 10.45 -5.08
C PRO A 196 -15.49 9.02 -4.58
N ILE A 197 -14.58 8.27 -5.20
CA ILE A 197 -14.31 6.88 -4.87
C ILE A 197 -12.86 6.77 -4.42
N GLN A 198 -12.65 6.36 -3.18
CA GLN A 198 -11.34 6.03 -2.63
C GLN A 198 -11.19 4.52 -2.59
N ILE A 199 -10.18 3.98 -3.28
CA ILE A 199 -9.91 2.54 -3.28
C ILE A 199 -8.72 2.23 -2.38
N THR A 200 -8.90 1.22 -1.53
CA THR A 200 -7.87 0.57 -0.71
C THR A 200 -7.71 -0.88 -1.17
N VAL A 201 -6.47 -1.27 -1.43
CA VAL A 201 -6.08 -2.63 -1.83
C VAL A 201 -5.02 -3.18 -0.88
N PRO A 202 -4.92 -4.51 -0.70
CA PRO A 202 -3.96 -5.11 0.22
C PRO A 202 -2.55 -5.28 -0.36
N TRP A 203 -2.28 -4.70 -1.54
CA TRP A 203 -0.96 -4.73 -2.17
C TRP A 203 -0.43 -3.30 -2.37
N GLU A 204 0.89 -3.22 -2.49
CA GLU A 204 1.58 -1.98 -2.87
C GLU A 204 1.66 -1.85 -4.40
N MET A 205 2.09 -0.68 -4.89
CA MET A 205 2.28 -0.48 -6.32
C MET A 205 3.33 -1.46 -6.85
N LEU A 206 2.92 -2.31 -7.80
CA LEU A 206 3.72 -3.44 -8.31
C LEU A 206 4.17 -4.41 -7.21
N GLY A 207 3.44 -4.45 -6.10
CA GLY A 207 3.59 -5.46 -5.07
C GLY A 207 3.39 -6.85 -5.64
N ARG A 208 4.14 -7.81 -5.11
CA ARG A 208 4.14 -9.20 -5.54
C ARG A 208 3.02 -9.95 -4.83
N VAL A 209 2.08 -10.51 -5.58
CA VAL A 209 0.92 -11.27 -5.06
C VAL A 209 0.98 -12.69 -5.58
N SER A 210 0.76 -13.67 -4.70
CA SER A 210 0.79 -15.08 -5.09
C SER A 210 -0.44 -15.42 -5.93
N THR A 211 -0.21 -16.14 -7.01
CA THR A 211 -1.29 -16.74 -7.81
C THR A 211 -1.92 -17.96 -7.14
N GLN A 212 -1.22 -18.61 -6.21
CA GLN A 212 -1.68 -19.82 -5.52
C GLN A 212 -2.39 -19.50 -4.20
N THR A 213 -1.77 -18.73 -3.31
CA THR A 213 -2.35 -18.41 -1.99
C THR A 213 -3.23 -17.16 -2.02
N GLY A 214 -3.10 -16.35 -3.07
CA GLY A 214 -3.88 -15.15 -3.28
C GLY A 214 -3.58 -14.02 -2.31
N LEU A 215 -4.62 -13.26 -1.97
CA LEU A 215 -4.55 -12.05 -1.13
C LEU A 215 -4.45 -12.38 0.36
N THR A 216 -3.54 -13.26 0.76
CA THR A 216 -3.32 -13.56 2.18
C THR A 216 -2.30 -12.60 2.76
N VAL A 217 -2.72 -11.71 3.66
CA VAL A 217 -1.81 -10.88 4.47
C VAL A 217 -1.84 -11.44 5.89
N ALA A 218 -0.68 -11.90 6.38
CA ALA A 218 -0.54 -12.49 7.72
C ALA A 218 -1.54 -13.63 8.01
N GLY A 219 -1.88 -14.44 7.01
CA GLY A 219 -2.83 -15.56 7.16
C GLY A 219 -4.32 -15.17 7.11
N THR A 220 -4.64 -13.88 6.99
CA THR A 220 -6.02 -13.41 6.78
C THR A 220 -6.29 -13.13 5.31
N SER A 221 -7.47 -13.55 4.83
CA SER A 221 -7.94 -13.18 3.48
C SER A 221 -8.19 -11.68 3.44
N ALA A 222 -7.35 -10.96 2.70
CA ALA A 222 -7.48 -9.53 2.56
C ALA A 222 -8.49 -9.17 1.47
N SER A 223 -9.28 -8.13 1.72
CA SER A 223 -10.29 -7.62 0.78
C SER A 223 -9.80 -6.35 0.08
N SER A 224 -10.33 -6.11 -1.12
CA SER A 224 -10.25 -4.81 -1.78
C SER A 224 -11.51 -4.02 -1.46
N LEU A 225 -11.36 -2.77 -1.03
CA LEU A 225 -12.44 -1.91 -0.57
C LEU A 225 -12.44 -0.60 -1.36
N ALA A 226 -13.61 -0.22 -1.87
CA ALA A 226 -13.86 1.12 -2.37
C ALA A 226 -14.82 1.83 -1.43
N GLN A 227 -14.39 2.96 -0.89
CA GLN A 227 -15.22 3.87 -0.12
C GLN A 227 -15.73 4.98 -1.05
N VAL A 228 -17.03 5.02 -1.25
CA VAL A 228 -17.75 6.02 -2.03
C VAL A 228 -18.25 7.09 -1.07
N GLN A 229 -17.77 8.32 -1.28
CA GLN A 229 -18.06 9.46 -0.41
C GLN A 229 -19.26 10.21 -0.98
N GLY A 230 -20.44 9.86 -0.49
CA GLY A 230 -21.63 10.67 -0.72
C GLY A 230 -21.66 11.88 0.21
N GLY A 231 -22.59 12.79 -0.07
CA GLY A 231 -22.88 13.93 0.79
C GLY A 231 -24.26 14.49 0.51
N LYS A 232 -24.70 15.48 1.30
CA LYS A 232 -26.03 16.10 1.13
C LYS A 232 -26.23 16.70 -0.27
N GLY A 233 -25.18 17.22 -0.89
CA GLY A 233 -25.20 17.72 -2.28
C GLY A 233 -24.93 16.65 -3.35
N CYS A 234 -24.51 15.46 -2.94
CA CYS A 234 -24.01 14.41 -3.82
C CYS A 234 -24.38 13.03 -3.26
N PRO A 235 -25.68 12.70 -3.16
CA PRO A 235 -26.09 11.42 -2.62
C PRO A 235 -25.68 10.29 -3.56
N VAL A 236 -25.30 9.14 -3.01
CA VAL A 236 -25.09 7.90 -3.79
C VAL A 236 -26.46 7.28 -4.07
N PRO A 237 -27.01 7.31 -5.30
CA PRO A 237 -28.35 6.79 -5.56
C PRO A 237 -28.41 5.27 -5.34
N ALA A 238 -29.49 4.79 -4.73
CA ALA A 238 -29.69 3.36 -4.47
C ALA A 238 -29.85 2.53 -5.75
N THR A 239 -30.16 3.18 -6.87
CA THR A 239 -30.28 2.52 -8.18
C THR A 239 -28.93 2.16 -8.79
N TRP A 240 -27.83 2.74 -8.31
CA TRP A 240 -26.52 2.50 -8.90
C TRP A 240 -26.06 1.08 -8.66
N ALA A 241 -25.48 0.48 -9.69
CA ALA A 241 -24.97 -0.88 -9.65
C ALA A 241 -23.46 -0.86 -9.82
N TRP A 242 -22.79 -1.71 -9.03
CA TRP A 242 -21.34 -1.74 -8.87
C TRP A 242 -20.80 -3.14 -9.18
N ARG A 243 -19.63 -3.20 -9.79
CA ARG A 243 -18.95 -4.47 -10.04
C ARG A 243 -17.44 -4.33 -9.98
N TRP A 244 -16.80 -5.22 -9.23
CA TRP A 244 -15.36 -5.42 -9.28
C TRP A 244 -14.98 -6.33 -10.45
N LEU A 245 -13.92 -5.95 -11.17
CA LEU A 245 -13.35 -6.69 -12.27
C LEU A 245 -11.86 -6.95 -11.99
N LEU A 246 -11.39 -8.15 -12.34
CA LEU A 246 -9.96 -8.44 -12.46
C LEU A 246 -9.51 -8.12 -13.90
N VAL A 247 -8.49 -7.27 -14.05
CA VAL A 247 -8.02 -6.80 -15.35
C VAL A 247 -6.51 -6.98 -15.52
N GLU A 248 -6.09 -7.25 -16.75
CA GLU A 248 -4.68 -7.17 -17.14
C GLU A 248 -4.26 -5.70 -17.28
N GLN A 249 -3.07 -5.35 -16.77
CA GLN A 249 -2.61 -3.96 -16.78
C GLN A 249 -2.25 -3.45 -18.19
N ARG A 250 -1.86 -4.35 -19.11
CA ARG A 250 -1.47 -4.02 -20.49
C ARG A 250 -2.64 -3.37 -21.25
N ALA A 251 -2.32 -2.50 -22.22
CA ALA A 251 -3.32 -1.87 -23.06
C ALA A 251 -3.63 -2.74 -24.31
N PRO A 252 -4.91 -2.92 -24.69
CA PRO A 252 -6.10 -2.53 -23.94
C PRO A 252 -6.26 -3.37 -22.66
N SER A 253 -6.74 -2.76 -21.58
CA SER A 253 -6.92 -3.46 -20.29
C SER A 253 -8.02 -4.49 -20.41
N LYS A 254 -7.61 -5.71 -20.73
CA LYS A 254 -8.45 -6.89 -20.90
C LYS A 254 -9.06 -7.27 -19.56
N VAL A 255 -10.36 -7.45 -19.53
CA VAL A 255 -11.09 -7.98 -18.38
C VAL A 255 -10.97 -9.50 -18.40
N LEU A 256 -10.48 -10.05 -17.29
CA LEU A 256 -10.32 -11.49 -17.12
C LEU A 256 -11.53 -12.11 -16.44
N LYS A 257 -12.08 -11.41 -15.44
CA LYS A 257 -13.22 -11.91 -14.66
C LYS A 257 -14.01 -10.79 -14.00
N SER A 258 -15.32 -11.01 -13.91
CA SER A 258 -16.20 -10.30 -12.99
C SER A 258 -16.12 -10.93 -11.61
N LEU A 259 -15.86 -10.13 -10.57
CA LEU A 259 -15.67 -10.57 -9.19
C LEU A 259 -16.95 -10.36 -8.38
N ALA A 260 -17.16 -11.22 -7.40
CA ALA A 260 -18.17 -11.07 -6.36
C ALA A 260 -18.01 -9.69 -5.72
N THR A 261 -19.12 -8.95 -5.67
CA THR A 261 -19.14 -7.56 -5.23
C THR A 261 -20.20 -7.43 -4.16
N THR A 262 -19.77 -6.99 -2.98
CA THR A 262 -20.65 -6.70 -1.86
C THR A 262 -20.72 -5.19 -1.68
N THR A 263 -21.91 -4.69 -1.37
CA THR A 263 -22.14 -3.28 -1.13
C THR A 263 -22.77 -3.09 0.23
N GLU A 264 -22.20 -2.18 1.03
CA GLU A 264 -22.73 -1.80 2.33
C GLU A 264 -22.95 -0.28 2.34
N ARG A 265 -24.10 0.16 2.83
CA ARG A 265 -24.46 1.58 2.90
C ARG A 265 -24.52 2.01 4.36
N ASN A 266 -23.88 3.13 4.66
CA ASN A 266 -24.03 3.82 5.92
C ASN A 266 -24.82 5.11 5.69
N ASP A 267 -26.10 5.09 6.06
CA ASP A 267 -27.01 6.21 5.87
C ASP A 267 -26.71 7.40 6.80
N ILE A 268 -25.98 7.18 7.90
CA ILE A 268 -25.59 8.25 8.85
C ILE A 268 -24.55 9.16 8.20
N ASP A 269 -23.51 8.56 7.64
CA ASP A 269 -22.40 9.29 7.02
C ASP A 269 -22.60 9.52 5.51
N ILE A 270 -23.71 9.05 4.94
CA ILE A 270 -24.00 9.07 3.50
C ILE A 270 -22.85 8.43 2.70
N THR A 271 -22.18 7.45 3.29
CA THR A 271 -21.07 6.71 2.65
C THR A 271 -21.54 5.35 2.18
N MET A 272 -20.89 4.84 1.15
CA MET A 272 -21.12 3.49 0.65
C MET A 272 -19.78 2.78 0.52
N GLN A 273 -19.72 1.56 1.00
CA GLN A 273 -18.57 0.68 0.86
C GLN A 273 -18.89 -0.37 -0.21
N VAL A 274 -17.96 -0.58 -1.12
CA VAL A 274 -18.05 -1.59 -2.17
C VAL A 274 -16.80 -2.43 -2.12
N PHE A 275 -16.91 -3.70 -1.73
CA PHE A 275 -15.74 -4.55 -1.52
C PHE A 275 -15.85 -5.90 -2.20
N THR A 276 -14.70 -6.53 -2.36
CA THR A 276 -14.56 -7.91 -2.83
C THR A 276 -13.45 -8.59 -2.04
N SER A 277 -13.69 -9.84 -1.65
CA SER A 277 -12.66 -10.76 -1.15
C SER A 277 -12.31 -11.82 -2.19
N GLU A 278 -12.94 -11.80 -3.37
CA GLU A 278 -12.67 -12.78 -4.40
C GLU A 278 -11.30 -12.52 -5.04
N PHE A 279 -10.52 -13.58 -5.17
CA PHE A 279 -9.26 -13.58 -5.89
C PHE A 279 -9.20 -14.79 -6.82
N SER A 280 -9.01 -14.54 -8.12
CA SER A 280 -8.99 -15.58 -9.16
C SER A 280 -7.57 -15.84 -9.66
N GLY A 281 -6.72 -16.33 -8.77
CA GLY A 281 -5.31 -16.58 -9.04
C GLY A 281 -5.03 -17.52 -10.21
N SER A 282 -5.91 -18.48 -10.47
CA SER A 282 -5.82 -19.41 -11.61
C SER A 282 -5.94 -18.76 -12.99
N LEU A 283 -6.41 -17.52 -13.07
CA LEU A 283 -6.47 -16.73 -14.31
C LEU A 283 -5.22 -15.89 -14.54
N LEU A 284 -4.32 -15.84 -13.55
CA LEU A 284 -3.12 -15.02 -13.58
C LEU A 284 -1.95 -15.82 -14.14
N GLN A 285 -1.14 -15.18 -14.96
CA GLN A 285 0.11 -15.72 -15.45
C GLN A 285 1.26 -15.13 -14.62
N PRO A 286 2.16 -15.97 -14.07
CA PRO A 286 3.31 -15.49 -13.33
C PRO A 286 4.15 -14.46 -14.10
N GLY A 287 4.59 -13.40 -13.43
CA GLY A 287 5.40 -12.31 -13.99
C GLY A 287 4.61 -11.25 -14.77
N MET A 288 3.29 -11.38 -14.87
CA MET A 288 2.43 -10.40 -15.51
C MET A 288 1.81 -9.45 -14.48
N SER A 289 1.48 -8.23 -14.93
CA SER A 289 0.90 -7.20 -14.07
C SER A 289 -0.61 -7.09 -14.27
N TYR A 290 -1.32 -7.00 -13.15
CA TYR A 290 -2.77 -6.98 -13.07
C TYR A 290 -3.24 -5.85 -12.16
N ALA A 291 -4.50 -5.49 -12.26
CA ALA A 291 -5.15 -4.57 -11.34
C ALA A 291 -6.60 -5.02 -11.14
N TYR A 292 -7.24 -4.46 -10.11
CA TYR A 292 -8.68 -4.49 -10.03
C TYR A 292 -9.24 -3.23 -10.69
N ALA A 293 -10.47 -3.33 -11.20
CA ALA A 293 -11.24 -2.19 -11.67
C ALA A 293 -12.63 -2.25 -11.04
N LEU A 294 -13.06 -1.15 -10.45
CA LEU A 294 -14.43 -0.95 -10.03
C LEU A 294 -15.17 -0.24 -11.16
N ILE A 295 -16.25 -0.86 -11.62
CA ILE A 295 -17.16 -0.24 -12.59
C ILE A 295 -18.47 0.10 -11.90
N LEU A 296 -19.06 1.22 -12.32
CA LEU A 296 -20.37 1.66 -11.84
C LEU A 296 -21.26 2.06 -13.01
N THR A 297 -22.55 1.79 -12.85
CA THR A 297 -23.59 2.23 -13.78
C THR A 297 -24.76 2.84 -13.01
N THR A 298 -25.56 3.65 -13.70
CA THR A 298 -26.68 4.39 -13.08
C THR A 298 -27.87 3.51 -12.68
N SER A 299 -27.93 2.26 -13.18
CA SER A 299 -29.00 1.30 -12.90
C SER A 299 -28.51 -0.15 -12.95
N THR A 300 -29.14 -1.04 -12.18
CA THR A 300 -28.92 -2.50 -12.29
C THR A 300 -29.16 -3.01 -13.71
N GLN A 301 -30.13 -2.47 -14.43
CA GLN A 301 -30.42 -2.88 -15.82
C GLN A 301 -29.28 -2.53 -16.79
N ALA A 302 -28.62 -1.38 -16.60
CA ALA A 302 -27.45 -1.00 -17.37
C ALA A 302 -26.27 -1.97 -17.09
N MET A 303 -26.02 -2.29 -15.82
CA MET A 303 -25.01 -3.30 -15.46
C MET A 303 -25.29 -4.67 -16.09
N LEU A 304 -26.53 -5.16 -15.99
CA LEU A 304 -26.94 -6.42 -16.62
C LEU A 304 -26.76 -6.40 -18.15
N SER A 305 -26.95 -5.25 -18.78
CA SER A 305 -26.74 -5.09 -20.22
C SER A 305 -25.25 -5.18 -20.58
N LEU A 306 -24.37 -4.56 -19.78
CA LEU A 306 -22.91 -4.72 -19.92
C LEU A 306 -22.46 -6.17 -19.75
N GLU A 307 -22.98 -6.85 -18.72
CA GLU A 307 -22.67 -8.26 -18.45
C GLU A 307 -23.09 -9.16 -19.62
N LYS A 308 -24.26 -8.92 -20.21
CA LYS A 308 -24.74 -9.65 -21.41
C LYS A 308 -23.90 -9.42 -22.65
N MET A 309 -23.30 -8.25 -22.82
CA MET A 309 -22.44 -7.94 -23.96
C MET A 309 -21.06 -8.62 -23.88
N GLY A 310 -20.70 -9.18 -22.72
CA GLY A 310 -19.36 -9.70 -22.48
C GLY A 310 -18.39 -8.54 -22.25
N MET A 311 -18.18 -8.20 -20.98
CA MET A 311 -17.21 -7.19 -20.55
C MET A 311 -15.78 -7.64 -20.88
N THR A 312 -15.30 -7.40 -22.10
CA THR A 312 -13.98 -7.88 -22.57
C THR A 312 -12.83 -6.95 -22.26
N ASP A 313 -13.08 -5.64 -22.24
CA ASP A 313 -12.07 -4.61 -21.99
C ASP A 313 -12.70 -3.35 -21.39
N LEU A 314 -11.88 -2.60 -20.65
CA LEU A 314 -12.34 -1.39 -19.94
C LEU A 314 -12.76 -0.24 -20.86
N THR A 315 -12.23 -0.17 -22.09
CA THR A 315 -12.56 0.90 -23.03
C THR A 315 -13.98 0.71 -23.57
N THR A 316 -14.34 -0.52 -23.95
CA THR A 316 -15.70 -0.87 -24.37
C THR A 316 -16.70 -0.65 -23.25
N ILE A 317 -16.37 -1.03 -22.01
CA ILE A 317 -17.23 -0.79 -20.84
C ILE A 317 -17.49 0.71 -20.64
N ALA A 318 -16.44 1.54 -20.71
CA ALA A 318 -16.57 2.99 -20.58
C ALA A 318 -17.37 3.60 -21.75
N PHE A 319 -17.17 3.10 -22.98
CA PHE A 319 -17.93 3.51 -24.16
C PHE A 319 -19.44 3.28 -24.00
N HIS A 320 -19.83 2.21 -23.30
CA HIS A 320 -21.23 1.92 -22.97
C HIS A 320 -21.75 2.66 -21.73
N GLY A 321 -21.05 3.71 -21.29
CA GLY A 321 -21.53 4.65 -20.28
C GLY A 321 -21.30 4.23 -18.83
N ALA A 322 -20.52 3.18 -18.58
CA ALA A 322 -20.05 2.89 -17.23
C ALA A 322 -18.89 3.81 -16.84
N THR A 323 -18.84 4.22 -15.58
CA THR A 323 -17.62 4.84 -15.04
C THR A 323 -16.69 3.74 -14.54
N VAL A 324 -15.41 3.86 -14.88
CA VAL A 324 -14.37 2.86 -14.55
C VAL A 324 -13.33 3.52 -13.65
N VAL A 325 -13.08 2.94 -12.48
CA VAL A 325 -12.01 3.34 -11.56
C VAL A 325 -11.06 2.16 -11.36
N ARG A 326 -9.77 2.36 -11.58
CA ARG A 326 -8.76 1.29 -11.47
C ARG A 326 -7.98 1.40 -10.17
N THR A 327 -7.57 0.26 -9.64
CA THR A 327 -6.61 0.21 -8.53
C THR A 327 -5.19 0.41 -9.03
N ILE A 328 -4.26 0.63 -8.10
CA ILE A 328 -2.84 0.44 -8.41
C ILE A 328 -2.60 -1.02 -8.84
N PRO A 329 -1.67 -1.26 -9.77
CA PRO A 329 -1.38 -2.60 -10.24
C PRO A 329 -0.54 -3.39 -9.23
N PHE A 330 -0.65 -4.72 -9.31
CA PHE A 330 0.23 -5.68 -8.67
C PHE A 330 0.93 -6.56 -9.73
N LEU A 331 1.97 -7.27 -9.32
CA LEU A 331 2.66 -8.29 -10.09
C LEU A 331 2.21 -9.67 -9.58
N ALA A 332 1.69 -10.52 -10.46
CA ALA A 332 1.35 -11.90 -10.13
C ALA A 332 2.64 -12.72 -10.07
N ASP A 333 3.35 -12.69 -8.95
CA ASP A 333 4.70 -13.26 -8.81
C ASP A 333 5.15 -13.18 -7.34
N ALA A 334 4.51 -13.95 -6.47
CA ALA A 334 4.94 -13.99 -5.08
C ALA A 334 6.39 -14.49 -4.98
N PRO A 335 7.15 -14.01 -3.99
CA PRO A 335 8.38 -14.70 -3.61
C PRO A 335 8.11 -16.18 -3.36
N PRO A 336 9.09 -17.07 -3.58
CA PRO A 336 8.93 -18.48 -3.31
C PRO A 336 8.43 -18.70 -1.87
N SER A 337 7.66 -19.77 -1.66
CA SER A 337 7.31 -20.16 -0.31
C SER A 337 8.56 -20.62 0.45
N GLY A 338 8.59 -20.31 1.74
CA GLY A 338 9.63 -20.83 2.62
C GLY A 338 9.50 -22.34 2.76
N GLY A 339 10.64 -23.03 2.78
CA GLY A 339 10.71 -24.45 3.14
C GLY A 339 11.75 -24.69 4.23
N LEU A 340 12.18 -25.94 4.37
CA LEU A 340 13.17 -26.34 5.35
C LEU A 340 14.57 -26.35 4.73
N VAL A 341 15.56 -26.14 5.59
CA VAL A 341 16.97 -26.38 5.30
C VAL A 341 17.42 -27.51 6.22
N LYS A 342 18.08 -28.51 5.65
CA LYS A 342 18.57 -29.69 6.35
C LYS A 342 20.08 -29.83 6.13
N SER A 343 20.78 -30.30 7.15
CA SER A 343 22.18 -30.72 7.03
C SER A 343 22.32 -32.19 7.40
N VAL A 344 23.10 -32.92 6.63
CA VAL A 344 23.42 -34.33 6.89
C VAL A 344 24.92 -34.58 6.73
N PRO A 345 25.64 -35.06 7.77
CA PRO A 345 25.15 -35.18 9.15
C PRO A 345 24.96 -33.80 9.80
N MET A 346 24.34 -33.75 10.97
CA MET A 346 24.20 -32.51 11.74
C MET A 346 25.38 -32.22 12.67
N VAL A 347 26.23 -33.23 12.93
CA VAL A 347 27.49 -33.18 13.68
C VAL A 347 28.55 -33.94 12.91
N GLY A 348 29.79 -33.50 13.02
CA GLY A 348 30.91 -34.21 12.43
C GLY A 348 32.26 -33.69 12.89
N GLU A 349 33.28 -34.49 12.64
CA GLU A 349 34.66 -34.08 12.88
C GLU A 349 35.14 -33.06 11.85
N ALA A 350 36.01 -32.16 12.31
CA ALA A 350 36.60 -31.15 11.46
C ALA A 350 37.42 -31.73 10.31
N VAL A 351 37.15 -31.23 9.10
CA VAL A 351 37.81 -31.61 7.84
C VAL A 351 37.51 -33.05 7.39
N ASN A 352 37.25 -33.97 8.32
CA ASN A 352 36.99 -35.39 8.05
C ASN A 352 35.54 -35.69 7.65
N THR A 353 34.58 -34.92 8.18
CA THR A 353 33.16 -35.13 7.85
C THR A 353 32.74 -34.26 6.68
N ALA A 354 32.23 -34.91 5.63
CA ALA A 354 31.59 -34.24 4.51
C ALA A 354 30.13 -33.97 4.83
N PHE A 355 29.74 -32.71 4.87
CA PHE A 355 28.37 -32.28 5.11
C PHE A 355 27.61 -32.12 3.80
N THR A 356 26.33 -32.44 3.81
CA THR A 356 25.39 -32.14 2.72
C THR A 356 24.32 -31.20 3.24
N MET A 357 24.22 -30.02 2.65
CA MET A 357 23.13 -29.09 2.90
C MET A 357 22.04 -29.32 1.85
N SER A 358 20.77 -29.37 2.23
CA SER A 358 19.67 -29.53 1.28
C SER A 358 18.44 -28.72 1.68
N THR A 359 17.66 -28.28 0.69
CA THR A 359 16.36 -27.64 0.88
C THR A 359 15.21 -28.60 0.58
N ASP A 360 14.11 -28.46 1.32
CA ASP A 360 12.91 -29.29 1.19
C ASP A 360 11.63 -28.47 1.38
N GLY A 361 10.55 -28.79 0.68
CA GLY A 361 9.26 -28.09 0.80
C GLY A 361 9.17 -26.67 0.20
N TRP A 362 10.22 -26.19 -0.47
CA TRP A 362 10.19 -24.90 -1.18
C TRP A 362 9.45 -25.05 -2.51
N TYR A 363 8.50 -24.16 -2.78
CA TYR A 363 7.77 -24.10 -4.04
C TYR A 363 7.54 -22.65 -4.46
N ASP A 364 7.09 -22.47 -5.70
CA ASP A 364 6.80 -21.18 -6.30
C ASP A 364 5.52 -21.28 -7.15
N ASP A 365 4.94 -20.14 -7.47
CA ASP A 365 3.78 -19.97 -8.34
C ASP A 365 3.99 -20.64 -9.72
N THR A 366 5.25 -20.77 -10.18
CA THR A 366 5.65 -21.31 -11.49
C THR A 366 5.87 -22.85 -11.54
N ASN A 367 5.23 -23.62 -10.65
CA ASN A 367 5.46 -25.07 -10.49
C ASN A 367 6.86 -25.44 -9.95
N GLY A 368 7.57 -24.51 -9.30
CA GLY A 368 8.78 -24.77 -8.51
C GLY A 368 10.04 -25.23 -9.28
N HIS A 369 9.97 -25.42 -10.60
CA HIS A 369 11.08 -25.90 -11.42
C HIS A 369 12.14 -24.83 -11.74
N ASP A 370 11.80 -23.56 -11.55
CA ASP A 370 12.69 -22.43 -11.86
C ASP A 370 13.32 -21.78 -10.62
N LEU A 371 13.25 -22.47 -9.48
CA LEU A 371 13.93 -22.03 -8.28
C LEU A 371 15.45 -22.22 -8.37
N THR A 372 16.16 -21.18 -7.96
CA THR A 372 17.59 -21.23 -7.68
C THR A 372 17.83 -21.04 -6.19
N TYR A 373 18.84 -21.72 -5.65
CA TYR A 373 19.14 -21.77 -4.24
C TYR A 373 20.56 -21.25 -3.98
N ALA A 374 20.72 -20.55 -2.87
CA ALA A 374 22.02 -20.17 -2.33
C ALA A 374 22.07 -20.57 -0.84
N PHE A 375 23.25 -21.00 -0.40
CA PHE A 375 23.46 -21.47 0.97
C PHE A 375 24.53 -20.62 1.65
N TYR A 376 24.25 -20.24 2.89
CA TYR A 376 25.13 -19.43 3.73
C TYR A 376 25.27 -20.10 5.09
N ARG A 377 26.43 -19.99 5.70
CA ARG A 377 26.62 -20.31 7.11
C ARG A 377 26.98 -19.08 7.91
N PHE A 378 26.62 -19.07 9.18
CA PHE A 378 26.93 -18.02 10.13
C PHE A 378 27.36 -18.67 11.44
N PRO A 379 28.42 -18.18 12.10
CA PRO A 379 28.81 -18.70 13.41
C PRO A 379 27.73 -18.37 14.44
N LEU A 380 27.47 -19.30 15.36
CA LEU A 380 26.63 -18.99 16.51
C LEU A 380 27.36 -18.01 17.46
N PRO A 381 26.64 -17.06 18.09
CA PRO A 381 27.22 -16.18 19.10
C PRO A 381 27.79 -16.96 20.30
N ALA A 382 28.78 -16.37 20.97
CA ALA A 382 29.30 -16.94 22.21
C ALA A 382 28.18 -17.06 23.26
N GLY A 383 28.15 -18.18 23.98
CA GLY A 383 27.12 -18.47 24.99
C GLY A 383 25.87 -19.15 24.45
N VAL A 384 25.71 -19.28 23.13
CA VAL A 384 24.68 -20.13 22.53
C VAL A 384 25.23 -21.55 22.42
N LYS A 385 24.47 -22.52 22.92
CA LYS A 385 24.83 -23.94 22.87
C LYS A 385 23.83 -24.71 22.03
N LEU A 386 24.29 -25.82 21.47
CA LEU A 386 23.45 -26.78 20.77
C LEU A 386 23.42 -28.05 21.59
N GLU A 387 22.22 -28.42 22.00
CA GLU A 387 21.97 -29.65 22.76
C GLU A 387 21.26 -30.63 21.84
N GLU A 388 21.77 -31.85 21.79
CA GLU A 388 21.17 -32.89 20.96
C GLU A 388 19.79 -33.25 21.50
N ASN A 389 18.77 -33.10 20.65
CA ASN A 389 17.42 -33.50 20.98
C ASN A 389 17.21 -34.94 20.54
N ILE A 390 17.40 -35.86 21.49
CA ILE A 390 17.27 -37.31 21.28
C ILE A 390 15.88 -37.70 20.74
N THR A 391 14.85 -36.89 21.04
CA THR A 391 13.47 -37.17 20.62
C THR A 391 13.23 -36.80 19.16
N SER A 392 13.76 -35.66 18.71
CA SER A 392 13.59 -35.18 17.32
C SER A 392 14.71 -35.64 16.38
N GLY A 393 15.80 -36.16 16.91
CA GLY A 393 17.03 -36.44 16.15
C GLY A 393 17.72 -35.17 15.63
N GLY A 394 17.41 -34.02 16.22
CA GLY A 394 17.92 -32.69 15.84
C GLY A 394 18.73 -32.01 16.95
N PHE A 395 18.88 -30.69 16.85
CA PHE A 395 19.50 -29.87 17.89
C PHE A 395 18.51 -28.83 18.42
N ASP A 396 18.39 -28.78 19.74
CA ASP A 396 17.78 -27.64 20.42
C ASP A 396 18.85 -26.58 20.65
N VAL A 397 18.47 -25.32 20.39
CA VAL A 397 19.35 -24.18 20.67
C VAL A 397 19.08 -23.72 22.10
N THR A 398 20.06 -23.91 22.99
CA THR A 398 19.95 -23.42 24.37
C THR A 398 20.65 -22.06 24.53
N GLY A 399 20.02 -21.20 25.35
CA GLY A 399 20.37 -19.79 25.52
C GLY A 399 19.44 -18.83 24.78
N ASN A 400 19.66 -17.52 24.96
CA ASN A 400 18.88 -16.47 24.30
C ASN A 400 19.38 -16.25 22.87
N PHE A 401 19.08 -17.19 21.96
CA PHE A 401 19.38 -17.03 20.54
C PHE A 401 18.11 -16.70 19.75
N ARG A 402 18.20 -15.62 18.97
CA ARG A 402 17.27 -15.33 17.87
C ARG A 402 18.11 -15.10 16.64
N VAL A 403 17.66 -15.65 15.51
CA VAL A 403 18.35 -15.38 14.24
C VAL A 403 18.30 -13.88 13.98
N PRO A 404 19.45 -13.21 13.81
CA PRO A 404 19.47 -11.77 13.62
C PRO A 404 18.80 -11.41 12.29
N GLU A 405 18.36 -10.17 12.17
CA GLU A 405 18.01 -9.62 10.86
C GLU A 405 19.27 -9.59 9.99
N ILE A 406 19.17 -10.14 8.78
CA ILE A 406 20.30 -10.25 7.85
C ILE A 406 19.94 -9.57 6.53
N ASP A 407 20.74 -8.57 6.18
CA ASP A 407 20.65 -7.89 4.90
C ASP A 407 21.55 -8.59 3.88
N PHE A 408 20.95 -9.04 2.77
CA PHE A 408 21.68 -9.69 1.69
C PHE A 408 21.89 -8.79 0.47
N SER A 409 21.45 -7.54 0.54
CA SER A 409 21.37 -6.61 -0.59
C SER A 409 22.22 -5.37 -0.41
N ASP A 410 22.26 -4.79 0.79
CA ASP A 410 22.97 -3.55 1.04
C ASP A 410 24.28 -3.80 1.80
N SER A 411 25.42 -3.60 1.12
CA SER A 411 26.73 -3.73 1.74
C SER A 411 27.01 -2.65 2.79
N GLN A 412 26.27 -1.54 2.80
CA GLN A 412 26.41 -0.45 3.76
C GLN A 412 25.63 -0.73 5.05
N SER A 413 24.55 -1.50 4.99
CA SER A 413 23.80 -1.96 6.15
C SER A 413 24.71 -2.59 7.22
N PRO A 414 24.56 -2.28 8.52
CA PRO A 414 25.28 -2.96 9.59
C PRO A 414 24.89 -4.45 9.68
N SER A 415 23.68 -4.79 9.21
CA SER A 415 23.16 -6.15 9.15
C SER A 415 23.58 -6.91 7.90
N TYR A 416 24.45 -6.33 7.05
CA TYR A 416 24.92 -7.01 5.85
C TYR A 416 25.54 -8.37 6.18
N TRP A 417 25.15 -9.42 5.47
CA TRP A 417 25.50 -10.81 5.80
C TRP A 417 27.01 -11.04 5.99
N VAL A 418 27.87 -10.35 5.24
CA VAL A 418 29.33 -10.41 5.41
C VAL A 418 29.78 -9.81 6.74
N LYS A 419 29.19 -8.67 7.15
CA LYS A 419 29.48 -8.02 8.45
C LYS A 419 28.99 -8.87 9.62
N GLN A 420 27.96 -9.69 9.40
CA GLN A 420 27.49 -10.72 10.33
C GLN A 420 28.34 -12.02 10.28
N ARG A 421 29.54 -11.96 9.69
CA ARG A 421 30.47 -13.10 9.53
C ARG A 421 29.87 -14.28 8.75
N GLY A 422 28.90 -14.00 7.89
CA GLY A 422 28.34 -14.99 6.98
C GLY A 422 29.38 -15.46 5.96
N LEU A 423 29.37 -16.76 5.66
CA LEU A 423 30.14 -17.35 4.57
C LEU A 423 29.18 -17.99 3.57
N MET A 424 29.32 -17.63 2.30
CA MET A 424 28.58 -18.26 1.21
C MET A 424 29.16 -19.65 0.95
N LEU A 425 28.34 -20.68 1.19
CA LEU A 425 28.66 -22.08 0.93
C LEU A 425 28.44 -22.44 -0.54
N ARG A 426 27.40 -21.86 -1.15
CA ARG A 426 27.11 -22.01 -2.58
C ARG A 426 26.45 -20.74 -3.14
N PRO A 427 26.89 -20.23 -4.31
CA PRO A 427 26.16 -19.21 -5.03
C PRO A 427 24.82 -19.75 -5.59
N TRP A 428 24.03 -18.88 -6.21
CA TRP A 428 22.73 -19.26 -6.80
C TRP A 428 22.86 -20.39 -7.83
N ASP A 429 22.14 -21.48 -7.61
CA ASP A 429 22.16 -22.67 -8.47
C ASP A 429 20.81 -23.42 -8.43
N LYS A 430 20.44 -24.16 -9.48
CA LYS A 430 19.20 -24.95 -9.52
C LYS A 430 19.18 -26.15 -8.56
N SER A 431 20.35 -26.64 -8.14
CA SER A 431 20.45 -27.77 -7.22
C SER A 431 19.95 -27.41 -5.82
N LYS A 432 18.99 -28.20 -5.33
CA LYS A 432 18.46 -28.12 -3.96
C LYS A 432 19.45 -28.58 -2.89
N ALA A 433 20.56 -29.19 -3.27
CA ALA A 433 21.55 -29.73 -2.34
C ALA A 433 22.98 -29.30 -2.68
N VAL A 434 23.82 -29.19 -1.65
CA VAL A 434 25.25 -28.91 -1.71
C VAL A 434 26.00 -30.03 -1.00
N PRO A 435 26.41 -31.08 -1.73
CA PRO A 435 27.13 -32.21 -1.14
C PRO A 435 28.61 -31.88 -0.90
N GLY A 436 29.25 -32.64 -0.01
CA GLY A 436 30.71 -32.63 0.12
C GLY A 436 31.30 -31.37 0.77
N LEU A 437 30.51 -30.64 1.56
CA LEU A 437 30.98 -29.43 2.23
C LEU A 437 31.93 -29.79 3.38
N SER A 438 33.13 -29.22 3.35
CA SER A 438 34.05 -29.24 4.49
C SER A 438 33.89 -27.96 5.30
N MET A 439 33.74 -28.10 6.62
CA MET A 439 33.52 -26.98 7.53
C MET A 439 34.67 -26.85 8.54
N SER A 440 34.97 -25.61 8.95
CA SER A 440 35.87 -25.31 10.08
C SER A 440 35.20 -25.66 11.42
N THR A 441 35.96 -25.91 12.48
CA THR A 441 35.42 -26.27 13.82
C THR A 441 34.50 -25.16 14.35
N GLY A 442 33.45 -25.51 15.11
CA GLY A 442 32.54 -24.57 15.77
C GLY A 442 31.06 -24.79 15.40
N SER A 443 30.15 -24.15 16.13
CA SER A 443 28.71 -24.25 15.87
C SER A 443 28.21 -23.15 14.93
N TYR A 444 27.31 -23.51 14.00
CA TYR A 444 26.83 -22.61 12.95
C TYR A 444 25.31 -22.69 12.81
N TYR A 445 24.69 -21.62 12.32
CA TYR A 445 23.37 -21.72 11.70
C TYR A 445 23.52 -21.53 10.19
N ILE A 446 22.71 -22.27 9.45
CA ILE A 446 22.72 -22.32 7.99
C ILE A 446 21.47 -21.64 7.49
N ILE A 447 21.63 -20.73 6.54
CA ILE A 447 20.52 -20.11 5.83
C ILE A 447 20.52 -20.63 4.39
N GLY A 448 19.39 -21.22 4.02
CA GLY A 448 19.05 -21.46 2.63
C GLY A 448 18.21 -20.30 2.13
N ARG A 449 18.49 -19.85 0.91
CA ARG A 449 17.66 -18.87 0.22
C ARG A 449 17.20 -19.47 -1.09
N ALA A 450 15.97 -19.17 -1.48
CA ALA A 450 15.47 -19.47 -2.81
C ALA A 450 15.13 -18.18 -3.54
N ARG A 451 15.27 -18.23 -4.86
CA ARG A 451 14.95 -17.16 -5.77
C ARG A 451 14.26 -17.75 -7.00
N ASP A 452 13.14 -17.15 -7.40
CA ASP A 452 12.44 -17.47 -8.65
C ASP A 452 13.13 -16.84 -9.89
N ALA A 453 12.67 -17.20 -11.08
CA ALA A 453 13.18 -16.67 -12.35
C ALA A 453 12.98 -15.15 -12.50
N LEU A 454 12.00 -14.59 -11.80
CA LEU A 454 11.56 -13.20 -11.89
C LEU A 454 12.18 -12.31 -10.81
N GLY A 455 13.04 -12.88 -9.96
CA GLY A 455 13.83 -12.18 -8.95
C GLY A 455 13.20 -12.06 -7.57
N GLY A 456 12.03 -12.65 -7.31
CA GLY A 456 11.49 -12.77 -5.95
C GLY A 456 12.35 -13.70 -5.11
N ARG A 457 12.47 -13.40 -3.80
CA ARG A 457 13.41 -14.07 -2.89
C ARG A 457 12.77 -14.34 -1.55
N VAL A 458 13.02 -15.51 -0.99
CA VAL A 458 12.73 -15.84 0.42
C VAL A 458 13.94 -16.54 1.05
N GLY A 459 14.08 -16.44 2.37
CA GLY A 459 15.14 -17.10 3.14
C GLY A 459 14.57 -17.88 4.31
N GLN A 460 15.19 -19.01 4.64
CA GLN A 460 14.87 -19.85 5.81
C GLN A 460 16.16 -20.34 6.46
N ASN A 461 16.10 -20.63 7.75
CA ASN A 461 17.24 -20.99 8.59
C ASN A 461 17.15 -22.44 9.11
N SER A 462 18.30 -22.99 9.47
CA SER A 462 18.47 -24.24 10.20
C SER A 462 19.75 -24.15 11.05
N VAL A 463 19.93 -25.06 12.01
CA VAL A 463 21.05 -24.99 12.96
C VAL A 463 21.91 -26.26 12.90
N LEU A 464 23.23 -26.11 13.05
CA LEU A 464 24.24 -27.16 12.91
C LEU A 464 25.31 -27.03 14.01
N SER A 465 25.68 -28.14 14.64
CA SER A 465 26.81 -28.18 15.58
C SER A 465 28.01 -28.88 14.96
N LYS A 466 29.23 -28.43 15.29
CA LYS A 466 30.46 -29.07 14.84
C LYS A 466 31.60 -28.92 15.85
#